data_AF-A0AAW5ILR3-F1
#
_entry.id   AF-A0AAW5ILR3-F1
#
_cell.length_a   1.000
_cell.length_b   1.000
_cell.length_c   1.000
_cell.angle_alpha   90.00
_cell.angle_beta   90.00
_cell.angle_gamma   90.00
#
_symmetry.space_group_name_H-M   'P 1'
#
loop_
_entity.id
_entity.type
_entity.pdbx_description
1 polymer ?
#
loop_
_entity_poly.entity_id
_entity_poly.type
_entity_poly.pdbx_seq_one_letter_code
_entity_poly.pdbx_strand_id
1 'polypeptide(L)'
;MGADTTRVQAKETYKTSTINTDGNTDTFIYGANYYTSFGEFADKSIGETFELSGERLLEFSADSRKISGTMQFRPIAMKVSCPNLRKLTLYGVSTLAGNLNLSGCSKLEAVDLRGTNLNTVVFPATSTLKEISIPNVSTLSILGCQALERVYFESLSNMVSITTDNSVVFENVITNAANLKEVHL
;
A
#
# COMPACT_ATOMS: atom_id res chain seq x y z
N MET A 1 1.35 26.97 -7.85
CA MET A 1 1.04 25.83 -8.73
C MET A 1 2.32 25.35 -9.38
N GLY A 2 2.87 24.21 -8.95
CA GLY A 2 3.85 23.48 -9.74
C GLY A 2 3.09 22.43 -10.55
N ALA A 3 3.14 22.52 -11.88
CA ALA A 3 2.62 21.47 -12.75
C ALA A 3 3.82 20.85 -13.46
N ASP A 4 4.09 19.57 -13.21
CA ASP A 4 5.02 18.84 -14.06
C ASP A 4 4.29 18.35 -15.32
N THR A 5 4.84 18.71 -16.47
CA THR A 5 4.31 18.40 -17.80
C THR A 5 5.11 17.30 -18.52
N THR A 6 6.07 16.68 -17.82
CA THR A 6 6.92 15.62 -18.37
C THR A 6 6.06 14.42 -18.80
N ARG A 7 6.10 14.09 -20.09
CA ARG A 7 5.45 12.91 -20.67
C ARG A 7 6.48 11.78 -20.80
N VAL A 8 6.13 10.59 -20.38
CA VAL A 8 6.94 9.37 -20.59
C VAL A 8 6.20 8.41 -21.53
N GLN A 9 6.93 7.56 -22.25
CA GLN A 9 6.33 6.59 -23.15
C GLN A 9 5.59 5.49 -22.37
N ALA A 10 4.74 4.73 -23.06
CA ALA A 10 4.06 3.59 -22.44
C ALA A 10 5.11 2.61 -21.87
N LYS A 11 4.92 2.21 -20.60
CA LYS A 11 5.81 1.32 -19.82
C LYS A 11 7.10 1.96 -19.30
N GLU A 12 7.28 3.27 -19.46
CA GLU A 12 8.39 4.00 -18.84
C GLU A 12 8.02 4.52 -17.44
N THR A 13 8.99 4.52 -16.53
CA THR A 13 8.84 5.07 -15.18
C THR A 13 8.90 6.59 -15.23
N TYR A 14 7.86 7.24 -14.71
CA TYR A 14 7.86 8.68 -14.48
C TYR A 14 8.64 9.02 -13.20
N LYS A 15 9.55 9.98 -13.27
CA LYS A 15 10.32 10.45 -12.10
C LYS A 15 9.67 11.71 -11.52
N THR A 16 9.13 11.61 -10.32
CA THR A 16 8.47 12.70 -9.58
C THR A 16 9.41 13.77 -9.02
N SER A 17 10.69 13.79 -9.42
CA SER A 17 11.71 14.75 -8.93
C SER A 17 11.38 16.24 -9.17
N THR A 18 10.28 16.51 -9.87
CA THR A 18 9.71 17.81 -10.23
C THR A 18 8.53 18.24 -9.34
N ILE A 19 8.02 17.34 -8.50
CA ILE A 19 6.92 17.61 -7.58
C ILE A 19 7.49 18.25 -6.31
N ASN A 20 7.53 19.58 -6.27
CA ASN A 20 7.84 20.35 -5.07
C ASN A 20 6.55 20.66 -4.33
N THR A 21 6.40 20.10 -3.14
CA THR A 21 5.20 20.25 -2.30
C THR A 21 5.61 20.72 -0.92
N ASP A 22 4.78 21.58 -0.32
CA ASP A 22 4.97 22.08 1.05
C ASP A 22 4.19 21.25 2.09
N GLY A 23 3.49 20.20 1.65
CA GLY A 23 2.67 19.32 2.48
C GLY A 23 1.26 19.83 2.77
N ASN A 24 0.93 21.05 2.35
CA ASN A 24 -0.37 21.68 2.63
C ASN A 24 -1.08 22.21 1.37
N THR A 25 -0.42 22.14 0.22
CA THR A 25 -0.99 22.49 -1.08
C THR A 25 -1.42 21.24 -1.84
N ASP A 26 -2.66 21.25 -2.34
CA ASP A 26 -3.16 20.23 -3.25
C ASP A 26 -2.20 20.05 -4.44
N THR A 27 -1.80 18.82 -4.68
CA THR A 27 -0.81 18.47 -5.70
C THR A 27 -1.40 17.45 -6.66
N PHE A 28 -1.37 17.77 -7.95
CA PHE A 28 -1.96 16.94 -9.00
C PHE A 28 -0.89 16.43 -9.97
N ILE A 29 -0.93 15.14 -10.27
CA ILE A 29 -0.15 14.54 -11.36
C ILE A 29 -1.08 14.35 -12.56
N TYR A 30 -0.90 15.19 -13.59
CA TYR A 30 -1.66 15.05 -14.83
C TYR A 30 -1.16 13.84 -15.63
N GLY A 31 -2.09 13.13 -16.27
CA GLY A 31 -1.75 11.97 -17.08
C GLY A 31 -1.44 10.69 -16.28
N ALA A 32 -1.84 10.62 -15.01
CA ALA A 32 -1.74 9.41 -14.18
C ALA A 32 -2.23 8.13 -14.88
N ASN A 33 -3.25 8.22 -15.74
CA ASN A 33 -3.77 7.12 -16.56
C ASN A 33 -2.82 6.63 -17.68
N TYR A 34 -1.68 7.28 -17.89
CA TYR A 34 -0.67 6.90 -18.88
C TYR A 34 0.60 6.33 -18.25
N TYR A 35 0.79 6.51 -16.94
CA TYR A 35 2.00 6.09 -16.24
C TYR A 35 1.83 4.73 -15.60
N THR A 36 2.88 3.91 -15.67
CA THR A 36 2.93 2.60 -15.01
C THR A 36 3.53 2.66 -13.61
N SER A 37 4.28 3.73 -13.30
CA SER A 37 4.78 4.05 -11.96
C SER A 37 5.08 5.54 -11.87
N PHE A 38 4.92 6.10 -10.67
CA PHE A 38 5.32 7.47 -10.36
C PHE A 38 6.71 7.53 -9.68
N GLY A 39 7.45 6.42 -9.59
CA GLY A 39 8.69 6.37 -8.83
C GLY A 39 8.48 6.35 -7.31
N GLU A 40 9.53 6.67 -6.57
CA GLU A 40 9.55 6.63 -5.10
C GLU A 40 8.97 7.91 -4.50
N PHE A 41 8.03 7.77 -3.57
CA PHE A 41 7.29 8.86 -2.94
C PHE A 41 7.80 9.22 -1.55
N ALA A 42 8.62 8.38 -0.90
CA ALA A 42 8.98 8.56 0.50
C ALA A 42 9.56 9.94 0.85
N ASP A 43 10.22 10.64 -0.09
CA ASP A 43 10.80 11.97 0.07
C ASP A 43 9.86 13.13 -0.36
N LYS A 44 8.65 12.83 -0.85
CA LYS A 44 7.68 13.82 -1.30
C LYS A 44 6.82 14.30 -0.13
N SER A 45 6.87 15.59 0.16
CA SER A 45 6.16 16.21 1.28
C SER A 45 4.66 16.32 0.99
N ILE A 46 3.94 15.23 1.16
CA ILE A 46 2.50 15.15 0.93
C ILE A 46 1.83 14.79 2.25
N GLY A 47 0.94 15.65 2.72
CA GLY A 47 0.16 15.48 3.95
C GLY A 47 -1.31 15.18 3.68
N GLU A 48 -2.09 15.10 4.76
CA GLU A 48 -3.55 14.96 4.73
C GLU A 48 -4.07 13.68 4.04
N THR A 49 -5.12 13.79 3.21
CA THR A 49 -5.68 12.67 2.46
C THR A 49 -4.99 12.56 1.11
N PHE A 50 -4.38 11.41 0.85
CA PHE A 50 -3.78 11.13 -0.45
C PHE A 50 -4.71 10.27 -1.31
N GLU A 51 -5.08 10.77 -2.50
CA GLU A 51 -5.86 10.02 -3.47
C GLU A 51 -4.97 9.52 -4.61
N LEU A 52 -4.77 8.21 -4.67
CA LEU A 52 -4.03 7.53 -5.71
C LEU A 52 -5.01 6.99 -6.76
N SER A 53 -5.02 7.60 -7.94
CA SER A 53 -5.83 7.14 -9.07
C SER A 53 -4.97 6.97 -10.33
N GLY A 54 -5.22 5.91 -11.10
CA GLY A 54 -4.46 5.63 -12.31
C GLY A 54 -4.83 4.32 -12.98
N GLU A 55 -5.50 4.41 -14.13
CA GLU A 55 -5.95 3.24 -14.90
C GLU A 55 -4.81 2.35 -15.38
N ARG A 56 -3.63 2.90 -15.65
CA ARG A 56 -2.45 2.13 -16.13
C ARG A 56 -1.36 1.97 -15.07
N LEU A 57 -1.60 2.46 -13.85
CA LEU A 57 -0.61 2.39 -12.79
C LEU A 57 -0.40 0.93 -12.39
N LEU A 58 0.84 0.46 -12.48
CA LEU A 58 1.23 -0.91 -12.14
C LEU A 58 1.91 -0.95 -10.76
N GLU A 59 2.65 0.09 -10.39
CA GLU A 59 3.42 0.12 -9.14
C GLU A 59 3.37 1.50 -8.47
N PHE A 60 3.09 1.51 -7.16
CA PHE A 60 3.23 2.67 -6.29
C PHE A 60 4.14 2.33 -5.10
N SER A 61 5.11 3.21 -4.79
CA SER A 61 6.10 2.99 -3.74
C SER A 61 6.30 4.27 -2.93
N ALA A 62 6.03 4.18 -1.63
CA ALA A 62 6.49 5.07 -0.56
C ALA A 62 7.23 4.20 0.47
N ASP A 63 8.54 4.07 0.33
CA ASP A 63 9.38 3.16 1.11
C ASP A 63 10.51 3.91 1.84
N SER A 64 10.41 4.01 3.17
CA SER A 64 11.44 4.66 3.99
C SER A 64 12.82 4.00 3.89
N ARG A 65 12.91 2.73 3.48
CA ARG A 65 14.20 2.02 3.29
C ARG A 65 14.94 2.48 2.04
N LYS A 66 14.25 3.14 1.11
CA LYS A 66 14.82 3.58 -0.18
C LYS A 66 15.30 5.04 -0.16
N ILE A 67 15.17 5.73 0.98
CA ILE A 67 15.63 7.10 1.14
C ILE A 67 16.70 7.18 2.23
N SER A 68 17.65 8.10 2.08
CA SER A 68 18.66 8.39 3.12
C SER A 68 18.18 9.46 4.11
N GLY A 69 17.06 10.12 3.82
CA GLY A 69 16.47 11.19 4.62
C GLY A 69 15.28 10.74 5.47
N THR A 70 14.59 11.70 6.07
CA THR A 70 13.35 11.44 6.81
C THR A 70 12.18 11.25 5.85
N MET A 71 11.30 10.28 6.14
CA MET A 71 10.03 10.08 5.43
C MET A 71 9.25 11.39 5.40
N GLN A 72 9.02 11.97 4.22
CA GLN A 72 8.22 13.19 3.99
C GLN A 72 6.81 12.87 3.48
N PHE A 73 6.60 11.68 2.91
CA PHE A 73 5.27 11.20 2.56
C PHE A 73 4.52 10.82 3.83
N ARG A 74 3.60 11.69 4.25
CA ARG A 74 2.92 11.61 5.54
C ARG A 74 1.40 11.80 5.41
N PRO A 75 0.70 11.07 4.53
CA PRO A 75 -0.75 11.10 4.52
C PRO A 75 -1.29 10.53 5.84
N ILE A 76 -2.40 11.08 6.31
CA ILE A 76 -3.19 10.56 7.44
C ILE A 76 -4.26 9.57 6.97
N ALA A 77 -4.66 9.67 5.70
CA ALA A 77 -5.62 8.78 5.05
C ALA A 77 -5.25 8.58 3.57
N MET A 78 -5.65 7.45 2.98
CA MET A 78 -5.37 7.14 1.58
C MET A 78 -6.56 6.48 0.88
N LYS A 79 -6.86 6.93 -0.35
CA LYS A 79 -7.82 6.28 -1.26
C LYS A 79 -7.08 5.76 -2.48
N VAL A 80 -7.41 4.54 -2.92
CA VAL A 80 -6.75 3.90 -4.06
C VAL A 80 -7.79 3.48 -5.10
N SER A 81 -7.66 4.02 -6.31
CA SER A 81 -8.45 3.69 -7.50
C SER A 81 -7.51 3.37 -8.67
N CYS A 82 -6.90 2.18 -8.61
CA CYS A 82 -5.90 1.73 -9.59
C CYS A 82 -6.18 0.28 -9.99
N PRO A 83 -7.06 0.02 -10.98
CA PRO A 83 -7.53 -1.33 -11.29
C PRO A 83 -6.43 -2.29 -11.78
N ASN A 84 -5.37 -1.74 -12.38
CA ASN A 84 -4.22 -2.48 -12.88
C ASN A 84 -3.01 -2.47 -11.93
N LEU A 85 -3.17 -1.98 -10.70
CA LEU A 85 -2.07 -1.95 -9.72
C LEU A 85 -1.64 -3.38 -9.39
N ARG A 86 -0.34 -3.65 -9.57
CA ARG A 86 0.30 -4.94 -9.29
C ARG A 86 1.09 -4.90 -8.00
N LYS A 87 1.73 -3.77 -7.66
CA LYS A 87 2.49 -3.63 -6.42
C LYS A 87 2.17 -2.34 -5.68
N LEU A 88 1.97 -2.47 -4.37
CA LEU A 88 1.81 -1.35 -3.46
C LEU A 88 2.80 -1.47 -2.30
N THR A 89 3.66 -0.47 -2.14
CA THR A 89 4.57 -0.36 -0.99
C THR A 89 4.29 0.94 -0.25
N LEU A 90 3.91 0.83 1.02
CA LEU A 90 3.74 1.91 1.98
C LEU A 90 4.52 1.53 3.24
N TYR A 91 5.85 1.48 3.13
CA TYR A 91 6.72 1.04 4.22
C TYR A 91 7.20 2.23 5.06
N GLY A 92 6.89 2.22 6.35
CA GLY A 92 7.28 3.28 7.30
C GLY A 92 6.46 4.56 7.21
N VAL A 93 5.27 4.52 6.59
CA VAL A 93 4.33 5.67 6.53
C VAL A 93 3.53 5.73 7.84
N SER A 94 4.18 6.12 8.93
CA SER A 94 3.63 6.01 10.29
C SER A 94 2.41 6.91 10.56
N THR A 95 2.19 7.94 9.75
CA THR A 95 1.00 8.80 9.87
C THR A 95 -0.26 8.16 9.28
N LEU A 96 -0.10 7.20 8.37
CA LEU A 96 -1.22 6.58 7.68
C LEU A 96 -1.96 5.64 8.63
N ALA A 97 -3.22 5.96 8.91
CA ALA A 97 -4.03 5.24 9.88
C ALA A 97 -5.45 4.97 9.36
N GLY A 98 -6.24 4.23 10.14
CA GLY A 98 -7.64 3.93 9.81
C GLY A 98 -7.78 2.77 8.84
N ASN A 99 -8.56 2.95 7.77
CA ASN A 99 -8.93 1.88 6.84
C ASN A 99 -8.31 2.13 5.46
N LEU A 100 -7.69 1.11 4.87
CA LEU A 100 -7.22 1.14 3.49
C LEU A 100 -8.04 0.14 2.65
N ASN A 101 -8.75 0.64 1.64
CA ASN A 101 -9.53 -0.20 0.73
C ASN A 101 -8.78 -0.43 -0.58
N LEU A 102 -8.43 -1.69 -0.85
CA LEU A 102 -7.77 -2.15 -2.08
C LEU A 102 -8.66 -3.05 -2.93
N SER A 103 -9.97 -3.14 -2.63
CA SER A 103 -10.89 -4.05 -3.33
C SER A 103 -10.97 -3.82 -4.84
N GLY A 104 -10.72 -2.59 -5.30
CA GLY A 104 -10.64 -2.23 -6.71
C GLY A 104 -9.35 -2.65 -7.42
N CYS A 105 -8.30 -3.06 -6.70
CA CYS A 105 -6.99 -3.39 -7.26
C CYS A 105 -6.94 -4.85 -7.77
N SER A 106 -7.76 -5.19 -8.76
CA SER A 106 -7.96 -6.60 -9.20
C SER A 106 -6.71 -7.34 -9.68
N LYS A 107 -5.62 -6.62 -10.00
CA LYS A 107 -4.35 -7.18 -10.51
C LYS A 107 -3.22 -7.20 -9.47
N LEU A 108 -3.55 -6.98 -8.20
CA LEU A 108 -2.55 -6.88 -7.14
C LEU A 108 -1.79 -8.20 -6.98
N GLU A 109 -0.48 -8.12 -6.91
CA GLU A 109 0.46 -9.24 -6.79
C GLU A 109 1.22 -9.22 -5.47
N ALA A 110 1.62 -8.03 -5.02
CA ALA A 110 2.38 -7.85 -3.79
C ALA A 110 2.00 -6.56 -3.05
N VAL A 111 1.95 -6.64 -1.72
CA VAL A 111 1.64 -5.51 -0.84
C VAL A 111 2.58 -5.47 0.36
N ASP A 112 3.15 -4.31 0.67
CA ASP A 112 3.93 -4.08 1.89
C ASP A 112 3.43 -2.80 2.59
N LEU A 113 2.80 -2.97 3.76
CA LEU A 113 2.15 -1.91 4.53
C LEU A 113 2.77 -1.74 5.93
N ARG A 114 3.92 -2.36 6.17
CA ARG A 114 4.58 -2.34 7.49
C ARG A 114 5.03 -0.92 7.87
N GLY A 115 5.01 -0.61 9.15
CA GLY A 115 5.31 0.71 9.69
C GLY A 115 4.21 1.74 9.44
N THR A 116 3.00 1.30 9.10
CA THR A 116 1.77 2.13 9.09
C THR A 116 0.95 1.86 10.34
N ASN A 117 0.00 2.74 10.65
CA ASN A 117 -0.94 2.62 11.77
C ASN A 117 -2.35 2.23 11.28
N LEU A 118 -2.44 1.48 10.19
CA LEU A 118 -3.72 0.98 9.66
C LEU A 118 -4.36 0.00 10.63
N ASN A 119 -5.67 0.13 10.85
CA ASN A 119 -6.47 -0.77 11.67
C ASN A 119 -7.07 -1.90 10.83
N THR A 120 -7.48 -1.57 9.59
CA THR A 120 -8.14 -2.50 8.67
C THR A 120 -7.60 -2.31 7.26
N VAL A 121 -7.39 -3.42 6.56
CA VAL A 121 -7.06 -3.44 5.14
C VAL A 121 -8.02 -4.37 4.42
N VAL A 122 -8.68 -3.87 3.37
CA VAL A 122 -9.58 -4.67 2.53
C VAL A 122 -8.82 -5.06 1.27
N PHE A 123 -8.53 -6.35 1.11
CA PHE A 123 -7.89 -6.88 -0.09
C PHE A 123 -8.90 -7.18 -1.20
N PRO A 124 -8.46 -7.14 -2.48
CA PRO A 124 -9.27 -7.61 -3.59
C PRO A 124 -9.38 -9.14 -3.57
N ALA A 125 -10.55 -9.68 -3.90
CA ALA A 125 -10.66 -11.09 -4.27
C ALA A 125 -9.98 -11.28 -5.64
N THR A 126 -8.80 -11.88 -5.66
CA THR A 126 -7.99 -12.02 -6.88
C THR A 126 -7.11 -13.26 -6.87
N SER A 127 -6.89 -13.84 -8.04
CA SER A 127 -5.96 -14.94 -8.26
C SER A 127 -4.52 -14.47 -8.54
N THR A 128 -4.21 -13.19 -8.40
CA THR A 128 -2.86 -12.65 -8.66
C THR A 128 -2.06 -12.34 -7.40
N LEU A 129 -2.70 -12.14 -6.25
CA LEU A 129 -2.05 -11.71 -5.01
C LEU A 129 -1.26 -12.88 -4.42
N LYS A 130 0.06 -12.74 -4.31
CA LYS A 130 0.98 -13.82 -3.88
C LYS A 130 1.57 -13.59 -2.50
N GLU A 131 1.82 -12.33 -2.17
CA GLU A 131 2.47 -11.97 -0.92
C GLU A 131 1.91 -10.67 -0.34
N ILE A 132 1.71 -10.66 0.98
CA ILE A 132 1.33 -9.46 1.72
C ILE A 132 2.18 -9.33 2.98
N SER A 133 2.63 -8.10 3.27
CA SER A 133 3.26 -7.72 4.52
C SER A 133 2.39 -6.68 5.23
N ILE A 134 1.85 -7.05 6.39
CA ILE A 134 0.79 -6.33 7.09
C ILE A 134 1.36 -5.67 8.35
N PRO A 135 0.92 -4.44 8.69
CA PRO A 135 1.28 -3.79 9.95
C PRO A 135 0.59 -4.48 11.14
N ASN A 136 0.70 -3.90 12.33
CA ASN A 136 0.04 -4.38 13.54
C ASN A 136 -1.48 -4.10 13.53
N VAL A 137 -2.22 -4.79 12.67
CA VAL A 137 -3.68 -4.69 12.53
C VAL A 137 -4.41 -5.51 13.60
N SER A 138 -5.67 -5.15 13.89
CA SER A 138 -6.53 -5.92 14.80
C SER A 138 -7.31 -7.03 14.10
N THR A 139 -7.62 -6.86 12.82
CA THR A 139 -8.36 -7.84 12.02
C THR A 139 -7.75 -7.94 10.63
N LEU A 140 -7.68 -9.17 10.11
CA LEU A 140 -7.21 -9.45 8.75
C LEU A 140 -8.19 -10.40 8.05
N SER A 141 -8.75 -9.94 6.93
CA SER A 141 -9.63 -10.74 6.07
C SER A 141 -9.03 -10.86 4.68
N ILE A 142 -8.79 -12.10 4.26
CA ILE A 142 -8.14 -12.47 3.01
C ILE A 142 -9.01 -13.53 2.34
N LEU A 143 -10.10 -13.08 1.73
CA LEU A 143 -11.07 -13.92 1.04
C LEU A 143 -10.86 -13.85 -0.49
N GLY A 144 -10.95 -14.98 -1.17
CA GLY A 144 -10.83 -15.08 -2.62
C GLY A 144 -9.42 -14.83 -3.17
N CYS A 145 -8.38 -14.89 -2.33
CA CYS A 145 -6.99 -14.68 -2.72
C CYS A 145 -6.28 -15.99 -3.06
N GLN A 146 -6.73 -16.69 -4.10
CA GLN A 146 -6.37 -18.09 -4.40
C GLN A 146 -4.87 -18.34 -4.64
N ALA A 147 -4.11 -17.31 -5.04
CA ALA A 147 -2.68 -17.43 -5.28
C ALA A 147 -1.82 -16.97 -4.09
N LEU A 148 -2.44 -16.62 -2.95
CA LEU A 148 -1.71 -16.10 -1.81
C LEU A 148 -0.91 -17.22 -1.14
N GLU A 149 0.42 -17.08 -1.17
CA GLU A 149 1.33 -18.07 -0.62
C GLU A 149 1.84 -17.65 0.77
N ARG A 150 2.11 -16.35 0.96
CA ARG A 150 2.85 -15.85 2.12
C ARG A 150 2.23 -14.58 2.72
N VAL A 151 2.07 -14.59 4.03
CA VAL A 151 1.66 -13.44 4.83
C VAL A 151 2.74 -13.16 5.88
N TYR A 152 3.26 -11.94 5.86
CA TYR A 152 4.22 -11.44 6.83
C TYR A 152 3.56 -10.45 7.77
N PHE A 153 3.74 -10.64 9.07
CA PHE A 153 3.29 -9.69 10.08
C PHE A 153 4.48 -8.90 10.62
N GLU A 154 4.32 -7.58 10.72
CA GLU A 154 5.24 -6.73 11.50
C GLU A 154 5.13 -7.04 13.00
N SER A 155 3.90 -7.17 13.48
CA SER A 155 3.56 -7.56 14.84
C SER A 155 2.14 -8.14 14.85
N LEU A 156 1.89 -9.03 15.80
CA LEU A 156 0.56 -9.59 16.08
C LEU A 156 0.00 -9.11 17.42
N SER A 157 0.63 -8.12 18.05
CA SER A 157 0.28 -7.71 19.40
C SER A 157 -1.15 -7.18 19.51
N ASN A 158 -1.71 -6.60 18.44
CA ASN A 158 -3.09 -6.12 18.42
C ASN A 158 -4.06 -7.09 17.73
N MET A 159 -3.55 -8.16 17.11
CA MET A 159 -4.35 -9.05 16.28
C MET A 159 -5.39 -9.79 17.13
N VAL A 160 -6.65 -9.73 16.71
CA VAL A 160 -7.79 -10.38 17.35
C VAL A 160 -8.33 -11.50 16.47
N SER A 161 -8.46 -11.27 15.17
CA SER A 161 -9.01 -12.26 14.24
C SER A 161 -8.30 -12.30 12.90
N ILE A 162 -8.16 -13.52 12.37
CA ILE A 162 -7.71 -13.79 11.01
C ILE A 162 -8.77 -14.66 10.33
N THR A 163 -9.20 -14.23 9.14
CA THR A 163 -10.13 -14.97 8.29
C THR A 163 -9.53 -15.15 6.92
N THR A 164 -9.42 -16.40 6.47
CA THR A 164 -8.97 -16.74 5.13
C THR A 164 -9.69 -17.97 4.61
N ASP A 165 -9.88 -18.05 3.28
CA ASP A 165 -10.41 -19.22 2.58
C ASP A 165 -9.31 -20.00 1.81
N ASN A 166 -8.03 -19.65 2.06
CA ASN A 166 -6.88 -20.23 1.37
C ASN A 166 -5.97 -20.95 2.36
N SER A 167 -5.26 -21.97 1.88
CA SER A 167 -4.13 -22.57 2.60
C SER A 167 -2.92 -21.63 2.50
N VAL A 168 -2.72 -20.79 3.51
CA VAL A 168 -1.70 -19.74 3.53
C VAL A 168 -0.62 -20.03 4.56
N VAL A 169 0.65 -19.77 4.20
CA VAL A 169 1.74 -19.78 5.18
C VAL A 169 1.80 -18.42 5.87
N PHE A 170 1.54 -18.44 7.18
CA PHE A 170 1.74 -17.26 8.02
C PHE A 170 3.14 -17.29 8.62
N GLU A 171 3.96 -16.30 8.27
CA GLU A 171 5.31 -16.15 8.82
C GLU A 171 5.28 -15.25 10.07
N ASN A 172 6.20 -15.49 11.02
CA ASN A 172 6.33 -14.74 12.29
C ASN A 172 5.13 -14.84 13.26
N VAL A 173 4.33 -15.92 13.20
CA VAL A 173 3.14 -16.07 14.08
C VAL A 173 3.47 -16.50 15.51
N ILE A 174 4.55 -17.26 15.70
CA ILE A 174 4.74 -18.10 16.89
C ILE A 174 5.16 -17.31 18.15
N THR A 175 5.57 -16.05 18.02
CA THR A 175 6.17 -15.31 19.15
C THR A 175 5.35 -14.13 19.71
N ASN A 176 4.23 -13.70 19.08
CA ASN A 176 3.57 -12.44 19.46
C ASN A 176 2.03 -12.39 19.39
N ALA A 177 1.33 -13.50 19.15
CA ALA A 177 -0.12 -13.52 18.99
C ALA A 177 -0.92 -13.57 20.31
N ALA A 178 -0.54 -12.77 21.33
CA ALA A 178 -1.12 -12.85 22.67
C ALA A 178 -2.63 -12.52 22.72
N ASN A 179 -3.12 -11.74 21.75
CA ASN A 179 -4.51 -11.28 21.68
C ASN A 179 -5.36 -12.01 20.61
N LEU A 180 -4.77 -12.96 19.88
CA LEU A 180 -5.46 -13.67 18.80
C LEU A 180 -6.53 -14.58 19.41
N LYS A 181 -7.80 -14.31 19.10
CA LYS A 181 -8.95 -15.04 19.63
C LYS A 181 -9.49 -16.06 18.65
N GLU A 182 -9.45 -15.74 17.36
CA GLU A 182 -10.14 -16.51 16.34
C GLU A 182 -9.31 -16.63 15.06
N VAL A 183 -9.24 -17.86 14.52
CA VAL A 183 -8.71 -18.17 13.20
C VAL A 183 -9.78 -18.95 12.46
N HIS A 184 -10.32 -18.33 11.40
CA HIS A 184 -11.30 -18.96 10.52
C HIS A 184 -10.58 -19.36 9.23
N LEU A 185 -10.60 -20.66 8.94
CA LEU A 185 -9.97 -21.30 7.77
C LEU A 185 -11.04 -21.83 6.81
#